data_AF-A0A1Q3HIK0-F1
#
_entry.id   AF-A0A1Q3HIK0-F1
#
_cell.length_a   1.000
_cell.length_b   1.000
_cell.length_c   1.000
_cell.angle_alpha   90.00
_cell.angle_beta   90.00
_cell.angle_gamma   90.00
#
_symmetry.space_group_name_H-M   'P 1'
#
loop_
_entity.id
_entity.type
_entity.pdbx_description
1 polymer ?
#
loop_
_entity_poly.entity_id
_entity_poly.type
_entity_poly.pdbx_seq_one_letter_code
_entity_poly.pdbx_strand_id
1 'polypeptide(L)'
;MSTRELYEKWEPGRALTVLTIAAMPLCFSLVACNTPPDPATPPSETPTCYERIRELSVHDRELSSRADHKRQAAQAAQSSEEFVSAMLGSREDGEAFACGLTRAWVTEVFEGLELQYSEYKHDNGIDGSQAGYRVFRGDELHGFFQSHARRAETVIYHVRHTGTEDHVFTVEQLPRGQGYRIYQSYIGAYSLNAWLSSSTAGLFEADTGELMVWRGLQATVDQVLAQLSGGQASLDNLDALPDELKFARPYYEYVRDYDEAKVLANFDRAWERYGRGRVLTEAEFFDDYLVKLARLEEYFRRNDHLSDPFPKEIWDTWIELHASPNSLHFPELPNDFVTDMLLADRNYRLEILDVVLSANDGAVKAACSVNANLLDASLVDP
;
A
#
# COMPACT_ATOMS: atom_id res chain seq x y z
N MET A 1 -1.20 -36.02 -13.26
CA MET A 1 -0.84 -35.58 -11.91
C MET A 1 -2.02 -34.80 -11.35
N SER A 2 -2.47 -35.10 -10.14
CA SER A 2 -3.46 -34.26 -9.45
C SER A 2 -2.80 -32.95 -8.99
N THR A 3 -3.57 -31.88 -8.83
CA THR A 3 -3.11 -30.58 -8.27
C THR A 3 -2.38 -30.77 -6.94
N ARG A 4 -2.78 -31.80 -6.17
CA ARG A 4 -2.15 -32.22 -4.91
C ARG A 4 -0.76 -32.85 -5.07
N GLU A 5 -0.45 -33.49 -6.19
CA GLU A 5 0.87 -34.07 -6.48
C GLU A 5 1.88 -33.02 -7.01
N LEU A 6 1.39 -31.93 -7.61
CA LEU A 6 2.19 -30.73 -7.89
C LEU A 6 2.55 -30.00 -6.59
N TYR A 7 1.64 -29.99 -5.62
CA TYR A 7 1.76 -29.33 -4.32
C TYR A 7 2.82 -29.95 -3.40
N GLU A 8 2.94 -31.29 -3.33
CA GLU A 8 3.98 -31.93 -2.50
C GLU A 8 5.42 -31.63 -2.98
N LYS A 9 5.59 -31.13 -4.23
CA LYS A 9 6.89 -30.71 -4.78
C LYS A 9 7.16 -29.21 -4.62
N TRP A 10 6.13 -28.41 -4.33
CA TRP A 10 6.22 -26.97 -4.17
C TRP A 10 6.22 -26.66 -2.68
N GLU A 11 7.36 -26.83 -1.99
CA GLU A 11 7.51 -26.38 -0.59
C GLU A 11 7.64 -24.84 -0.55
N PRO A 12 6.63 -24.08 -0.10
CA PRO A 12 6.71 -22.62 -0.05
C PRO A 12 7.51 -22.14 1.16
N GLY A 13 7.80 -23.05 2.11
CA GLY A 13 8.39 -22.76 3.42
C GLY A 13 9.91 -22.59 3.46
N ARG A 14 10.60 -22.49 2.32
CA ARG A 14 12.07 -22.29 2.28
C ARG A 14 12.53 -20.97 1.64
N ALA A 15 11.61 -20.18 1.09
CA ALA A 15 11.94 -18.86 0.54
C ALA A 15 12.12 -17.77 1.62
N LEU A 16 11.76 -18.05 2.88
CA LEU A 16 11.72 -17.04 3.95
C LEU A 16 12.92 -17.05 4.90
N THR A 17 14.06 -17.65 4.52
CA THR A 17 15.20 -17.78 5.46
C THR A 17 16.57 -17.72 4.78
N VAL A 18 16.88 -16.66 4.02
CA VAL A 18 18.28 -16.26 3.76
C VAL A 18 18.33 -14.76 3.47
N LEU A 19 18.52 -13.92 4.50
CA LEU A 19 18.94 -12.53 4.33
C LEU A 19 19.69 -12.08 5.58
N THR A 20 21.02 -12.16 5.54
CA THR A 20 21.91 -11.51 6.52
C THR A 20 23.34 -11.43 5.97
N ILE A 21 23.90 -10.20 5.90
CA ILE A 21 25.24 -9.77 6.39
C ILE A 21 25.92 -8.68 5.52
N ALA A 22 26.20 -7.55 6.22
CA ALA A 22 27.32 -6.57 6.15
C ALA A 22 27.44 -5.57 4.98
N ALA A 23 27.99 -4.34 5.11
CA ALA A 23 28.26 -3.31 6.14
C ALA A 23 29.37 -2.38 5.57
N MET A 24 29.10 -1.05 5.51
CA MET A 24 29.92 0.22 5.58
C MET A 24 31.49 0.22 5.70
N PRO A 25 32.23 1.39 5.70
CA PRO A 25 31.91 2.84 5.51
C PRO A 25 32.95 3.68 4.68
N LEU A 26 32.68 4.99 4.41
CA LEU A 26 33.47 6.18 4.86
C LEU A 26 33.26 7.51 4.08
N CYS A 27 32.83 8.53 4.84
CA CYS A 27 33.19 9.98 4.91
C CYS A 27 33.34 10.87 3.66
N PHE A 28 32.70 12.06 3.66
CA PHE A 28 33.38 13.37 3.71
C PHE A 28 32.46 14.56 4.10
N SER A 29 33.00 15.36 5.02
CA SER A 29 32.80 16.74 5.52
C SER A 29 31.66 17.69 5.10
N LEU A 30 31.12 18.32 6.16
CA LEU A 30 30.38 19.60 6.25
C LEU A 30 31.14 20.82 5.69
N VAL A 31 30.41 21.75 5.07
CA VAL A 31 30.69 23.20 5.11
C VAL A 31 29.36 23.97 5.22
N ALA A 32 29.23 24.73 6.29
CA ALA A 32 28.17 25.70 6.51
C ALA A 32 28.53 27.07 5.89
N CYS A 33 27.57 27.74 5.27
CA CYS A 33 27.65 29.18 4.99
C CYS A 33 26.40 29.89 5.52
N ASN A 34 26.64 30.79 6.48
CA ASN A 34 25.67 31.70 7.08
C ASN A 34 25.18 32.72 6.04
N THR A 35 23.85 32.86 5.91
CA THR A 35 23.21 33.97 5.18
C THR A 35 22.37 34.79 6.18
N PRO A 36 22.36 36.13 6.11
CA PRO A 36 21.68 36.98 7.09
C PRO A 36 20.15 36.88 6.96
N PRO A 37 19.38 37.19 8.02
CA PRO A 37 17.94 37.02 8.03
C PRO A 37 17.26 38.12 7.22
N ASP A 38 16.48 37.69 6.23
CA ASP A 38 15.52 38.53 5.51
C ASP A 38 14.26 38.79 6.36
N PRO A 39 13.50 39.85 6.05
CA PRO A 39 12.49 40.42 6.93
C PRO A 39 11.28 39.52 7.14
N ALA A 40 10.66 39.67 8.31
CA ALA A 40 9.57 38.88 8.85
C ALA A 40 8.55 38.42 7.80
N THR A 41 8.61 37.12 7.51
CA THR A 41 7.60 36.33 6.82
C THR A 41 6.24 36.58 7.48
N PRO A 42 5.13 36.73 6.71
CA PRO A 42 3.78 36.65 7.29
C PRO A 42 3.66 35.37 8.13
N PRO A 43 2.82 35.35 9.19
CA PRO A 43 2.69 34.18 10.06
C PRO A 43 2.45 32.97 9.16
N SER A 44 3.41 32.03 9.16
CA SER A 44 3.35 30.89 8.25
C SER A 44 2.04 30.17 8.54
N GLU A 45 1.16 30.07 7.55
CA GLU A 45 0.00 29.20 7.67
C GLU A 45 0.50 27.84 8.11
N THR A 46 -0.07 27.32 9.20
CA THR A 46 0.33 26.00 9.72
C THR A 46 0.18 24.98 8.59
N PRO A 47 1.23 24.23 8.25
CA PRO A 47 1.16 23.26 7.16
C PRO A 47 -0.03 22.32 7.35
N THR A 48 -0.69 22.00 6.24
CA THR A 48 -1.77 21.01 6.19
C THR A 48 -1.23 19.60 6.50
N CYS A 49 -2.10 18.69 6.93
CA CYS A 49 -1.73 17.28 7.11
C CYS A 49 -1.15 16.68 5.81
N TYR A 50 -1.74 17.03 4.67
CA TYR A 50 -1.24 16.64 3.35
C TYR A 50 0.20 17.10 3.11
N GLU A 51 0.54 18.36 3.42
CA GLU A 51 1.90 18.87 3.24
C GLU A 51 2.91 18.11 4.12
N ARG A 52 2.54 17.79 5.36
CA ARG A 52 3.36 16.95 6.24
C ARG A 52 3.56 15.53 5.71
N ILE A 53 2.49 14.90 5.23
CA ILE A 53 2.57 13.56 4.61
C ILE A 53 3.44 13.60 3.37
N ARG A 54 3.31 14.65 2.54
CA ARG A 54 4.14 14.83 1.34
C ARG A 54 5.61 15.00 1.70
N GLU A 55 5.93 15.78 2.73
CA GLU A 55 7.28 15.95 3.25
C GLU A 55 7.87 14.61 3.75
N LEU A 56 7.13 13.88 4.58
CA LEU A 56 7.53 12.58 5.12
C LEU A 56 7.62 11.47 4.06
N SER A 57 6.87 11.58 2.95
CA SER A 57 6.78 10.50 1.96
C SER A 57 8.13 10.15 1.31
N VAL A 58 9.10 11.06 1.30
CA VAL A 58 10.47 10.76 0.84
C VAL A 58 11.19 9.73 1.72
N HIS A 59 10.66 9.46 2.91
CA HIS A 59 11.14 8.48 3.88
C HIS A 59 10.21 7.26 3.99
N ASP A 60 9.37 6.98 2.98
CA ASP A 60 8.37 5.90 3.03
C ASP A 60 9.00 4.51 3.26
N ARG A 61 10.25 4.29 2.82
CA ARG A 61 10.99 3.05 3.10
C ARG A 61 11.45 3.00 4.55
N GLU A 62 12.08 4.05 5.05
CA GLU A 62 12.58 4.11 6.42
C GLU A 62 11.45 4.00 7.44
N LEU A 63 10.32 4.68 7.20
CA LEU A 63 9.10 4.60 8.01
C LEU A 63 8.38 3.25 7.91
N SER A 64 8.82 2.32 7.08
CA SER A 64 8.11 1.05 6.89
C SER A 64 8.18 0.10 8.09
N SER A 65 9.24 0.18 8.90
CA SER A 65 9.36 -0.57 10.16
C SER A 65 8.29 -0.14 11.18
N ARG A 66 7.66 1.03 10.98
CA ARG A 66 6.69 1.62 11.90
C ARG A 66 5.49 0.70 12.13
N ALA A 67 5.04 0.01 11.10
CA ALA A 67 3.90 -0.91 11.21
C ALA A 67 4.19 -2.10 12.14
N ASP A 68 5.39 -2.69 12.03
CA ASP A 68 5.78 -3.83 12.85
C ASP A 68 6.07 -3.41 14.29
N HIS A 69 6.73 -2.26 14.49
CA HIS A 69 6.92 -1.68 15.81
C HIS A 69 5.58 -1.43 16.51
N LYS A 70 4.59 -0.84 15.81
CA LYS A 70 3.24 -0.66 16.36
C LYS A 70 2.58 -1.97 16.75
N ARG A 71 2.65 -2.98 15.88
CA ARG A 71 2.08 -4.30 16.18
C ARG A 71 2.72 -4.91 17.43
N GLN A 72 4.04 -4.90 17.53
CA GLN A 72 4.76 -5.43 18.68
C GLN A 72 4.46 -4.65 19.97
N ALA A 73 4.50 -3.32 19.90
CA ALA A 73 4.22 -2.44 21.03
C ALA A 73 2.78 -2.61 21.53
N ALA A 74 1.79 -2.67 20.64
CA ALA A 74 0.38 -2.81 21.01
C ALA A 74 0.13 -4.18 21.66
N GLN A 75 0.73 -5.25 21.13
CA GLN A 75 0.62 -6.59 21.72
C GLN A 75 1.16 -6.64 23.15
N ALA A 76 2.33 -6.01 23.39
CA ALA A 76 2.97 -5.98 24.70
C ALA A 76 2.25 -5.06 25.71
N ALA A 77 1.77 -3.90 25.26
CA ALA A 77 1.16 -2.87 26.10
C ALA A 77 -0.20 -3.29 26.67
N GLN A 78 -0.44 -2.97 27.94
CA GLN A 78 -1.73 -3.16 28.62
C GLN A 78 -2.66 -1.95 28.48
N SER A 79 -2.14 -0.80 28.05
CA SER A 79 -2.90 0.42 27.82
C SER A 79 -2.36 1.22 26.62
N SER A 80 -3.12 2.22 26.18
CA SER A 80 -2.69 3.13 25.11
C SER A 80 -1.47 3.97 25.53
N GLU A 81 -1.35 4.34 26.81
CA GLU A 81 -0.20 5.12 27.30
C GLU A 81 1.10 4.31 27.25
N GLU A 82 1.07 3.03 27.62
CA GLU A 82 2.23 2.12 27.48
C GLU A 82 2.63 1.94 26.01
N PHE A 83 1.64 1.82 25.12
CA PHE A 83 1.86 1.76 23.67
C PHE A 83 2.53 3.03 23.14
N VAL A 84 1.98 4.20 23.47
CA VAL A 84 2.54 5.50 23.06
C VAL A 84 3.96 5.65 23.59
N SER A 85 4.21 5.33 24.87
CA SER A 85 5.54 5.41 25.45
C SER A 85 6.55 4.50 24.76
N ALA A 86 6.16 3.30 24.32
CA ALA A 86 7.04 2.41 23.57
C ALA A 86 7.34 2.97 22.17
N MET A 87 6.32 3.48 21.48
CA MET A 87 6.46 4.02 20.13
C MET A 87 7.28 5.33 20.09
N LEU A 88 7.21 6.14 21.14
CA LEU A 88 8.06 7.34 21.26
C LEU A 88 9.55 7.01 21.38
N GLY A 89 9.92 5.81 21.86
CA GLY A 89 11.32 5.37 21.90
C GLY A 89 11.75 4.49 20.73
N SER A 90 10.89 4.31 19.72
CA SER A 90 11.17 3.45 18.57
C SER A 90 11.88 4.22 17.46
N ARG A 91 12.98 3.65 16.96
CA ARG A 91 13.72 4.17 15.82
C ARG A 91 13.28 3.42 14.57
N GLU A 92 12.99 4.15 13.51
CA GLU A 92 12.58 3.58 12.23
C GLU A 92 13.77 3.50 11.27
N ASP A 93 13.95 2.33 10.67
CA ASP A 93 15.07 1.98 9.80
C ASP A 93 14.70 0.95 8.73
N GLY A 94 13.43 0.94 8.32
CA GLY A 94 12.94 0.04 7.29
C GLY A 94 13.57 0.27 5.91
N GLU A 95 13.41 -0.71 5.02
CA GLU A 95 14.07 -0.70 3.69
C GLU A 95 13.07 -0.83 2.52
N ALA A 96 11.78 -1.02 2.78
CA ALA A 96 10.81 -1.33 1.74
C ALA A 96 9.48 -0.62 1.96
N PHE A 97 8.89 -0.03 0.92
CA PHE A 97 7.51 0.43 0.99
C PHE A 97 6.54 -0.69 0.60
N ALA A 98 5.37 -0.69 1.24
CA ALA A 98 4.23 -1.52 0.89
C ALA A 98 2.96 -0.86 1.42
N CYS A 99 1.83 -1.14 0.77
CA CYS A 99 0.55 -0.49 1.03
C CYS A 99 0.16 -0.45 2.53
N GLY A 100 0.29 -1.56 3.26
CA GLY A 100 0.04 -1.63 4.70
C GLY A 100 1.07 -0.89 5.57
N LEU A 101 2.33 -0.84 5.14
CA LEU A 101 3.42 -0.16 5.86
C LEU A 101 3.28 1.36 5.71
N THR A 102 2.98 1.82 4.50
CA THR A 102 2.71 3.23 4.22
C THR A 102 1.47 3.72 4.95
N ARG A 103 0.36 2.98 4.90
CA ARG A 103 -0.88 3.35 5.61
C ARG A 103 -0.61 3.57 7.10
N ALA A 104 0.22 2.72 7.71
CA ALA A 104 0.52 2.76 9.14
C ALA A 104 1.02 4.14 9.60
N TRP A 105 1.99 4.73 8.90
CA TRP A 105 2.54 6.03 9.28
C TRP A 105 1.68 7.19 8.75
N VAL A 106 1.05 7.06 7.59
CA VAL A 106 0.14 8.10 7.04
C VAL A 106 -1.02 8.37 7.99
N THR A 107 -1.65 7.32 8.48
CA THR A 107 -2.77 7.44 9.44
C THR A 107 -2.32 7.96 10.80
N GLU A 108 -1.06 7.71 11.20
CA GLU A 108 -0.49 8.31 12.43
C GLU A 108 -0.39 9.82 12.34
N VAL A 109 -0.08 10.38 11.16
CA VAL A 109 -0.10 11.83 10.97
C VAL A 109 -1.48 12.40 11.34
N PHE A 110 -2.55 11.76 10.91
CA PHE A 110 -3.92 12.23 11.18
C PHE A 110 -4.39 11.97 12.62
N GLU A 111 -4.13 10.76 13.13
CA GLU A 111 -4.81 10.22 14.31
C GLU A 111 -3.94 10.28 15.57
N GLY A 112 -2.63 10.31 15.40
CA GLY A 112 -1.66 10.09 16.46
C GLY A 112 -1.65 8.65 16.96
N LEU A 113 -0.66 8.33 17.79
CA LEU A 113 -0.45 6.97 18.28
C LEU A 113 -1.59 6.48 19.18
N GLU A 114 -2.13 7.32 20.06
CA GLU A 114 -3.11 6.90 21.06
C GLU A 114 -4.36 6.26 20.43
N LEU A 115 -4.90 6.87 19.37
CA LEU A 115 -6.08 6.36 18.66
C LEU A 115 -5.81 5.04 17.93
N GLN A 116 -4.57 4.82 17.48
CA GLN A 116 -4.18 3.62 16.75
C GLN A 116 -3.96 2.40 17.63
N TYR A 117 -3.84 2.58 18.96
CA TYR A 117 -3.62 1.46 19.87
C TYR A 117 -4.66 0.35 19.71
N SER A 118 -5.94 0.70 19.69
CA SER A 118 -7.03 -0.27 19.58
C SER A 118 -6.96 -1.07 18.28
N GLU A 119 -6.61 -0.42 17.18
CA GLU A 119 -6.45 -1.08 15.89
C GLU A 119 -5.34 -2.14 15.98
N TYR A 120 -4.13 -1.73 16.36
CA TYR A 120 -2.98 -2.63 16.39
C TYR A 120 -3.04 -3.67 17.52
N LYS A 121 -3.83 -3.43 18.57
CA LYS A 121 -4.06 -4.40 19.66
C LYS A 121 -4.94 -5.55 19.21
N HIS A 122 -5.93 -5.27 18.35
CA HIS A 122 -7.02 -6.19 18.05
C HIS A 122 -7.02 -6.69 16.61
N ASP A 123 -6.29 -6.04 15.70
CA ASP A 123 -6.14 -6.52 14.33
C ASP A 123 -5.16 -7.69 14.26
N ASN A 124 -5.70 -8.86 13.91
CA ASN A 124 -4.94 -10.09 13.77
C ASN A 124 -4.52 -10.37 12.32
N GLY A 125 -4.78 -9.45 11.39
CA GLY A 125 -4.46 -9.62 9.96
C GLY A 125 -5.32 -10.64 9.24
N ILE A 126 -6.38 -11.13 9.88
CA ILE A 126 -7.38 -12.02 9.29
C ILE A 126 -8.75 -11.33 9.29
N ASP A 127 -9.23 -10.86 10.44
CA ASP A 127 -10.50 -10.15 10.58
C ASP A 127 -10.31 -8.95 11.51
N GLY A 128 -10.48 -7.74 10.97
CA GLY A 128 -10.27 -6.49 11.71
C GLY A 128 -11.51 -6.00 12.44
N SER A 129 -12.60 -6.76 12.50
CA SER A 129 -13.82 -6.33 13.18
C SER A 129 -13.59 -5.94 14.64
N GLN A 130 -12.68 -6.64 15.33
CA GLN A 130 -12.28 -6.29 16.70
C GLN A 130 -11.46 -4.99 16.77
N ALA A 131 -10.78 -4.64 15.68
CA ALA A 131 -10.08 -3.37 15.48
C ALA A 131 -11.02 -2.24 14.98
N GLY A 132 -12.33 -2.49 14.88
CA GLY A 132 -13.33 -1.51 14.47
C GLY A 132 -13.63 -1.48 12.98
N TYR A 133 -12.97 -2.32 12.18
CA TYR A 133 -13.28 -2.44 10.76
C TYR A 133 -14.68 -3.01 10.55
N ARG A 134 -15.33 -2.54 9.49
CA ARG A 134 -16.60 -3.09 9.02
C ARG A 134 -16.42 -3.62 7.61
N VAL A 135 -17.01 -4.78 7.33
CA VAL A 135 -17.09 -5.31 5.96
C VAL A 135 -18.18 -4.53 5.21
N PHE A 136 -17.85 -4.05 4.01
CA PHE A 136 -18.76 -3.33 3.12
C PHE A 136 -18.93 -4.07 1.81
N ARG A 137 -20.15 -4.04 1.29
CA ARG A 137 -20.48 -4.43 -0.07
C ARG A 137 -20.44 -3.22 -1.00
N GLY A 138 -20.23 -3.46 -2.29
CA GLY A 138 -20.12 -2.42 -3.31
C GLY A 138 -21.35 -1.53 -3.39
N ASP A 139 -22.55 -2.08 -3.18
CA ASP A 139 -23.80 -1.33 -3.15
C ASP A 139 -24.00 -0.47 -1.87
N GLU A 140 -23.23 -0.75 -0.81
CA GLU A 140 -23.26 0.00 0.45
C GLU A 140 -22.28 1.20 0.44
N LEU A 141 -21.23 1.15 -0.38
CA LEU A 141 -20.15 2.15 -0.39
C LEU A 141 -20.66 3.57 -0.60
N HIS A 142 -21.51 3.77 -1.61
CA HIS A 142 -22.04 5.11 -1.89
C HIS A 142 -22.79 5.67 -0.67
N GLY A 143 -23.67 4.87 -0.06
CA GLY A 143 -24.44 5.31 1.12
C GLY A 143 -23.54 5.60 2.32
N PHE A 144 -22.52 4.79 2.52
CA PHE A 144 -21.55 4.95 3.60
C PHE A 144 -20.77 6.27 3.48
N PHE A 145 -20.09 6.51 2.36
CA PHE A 145 -19.33 7.75 2.16
C PHE A 145 -20.24 8.99 2.12
N GLN A 146 -21.44 8.87 1.55
CA GLN A 146 -22.41 9.97 1.51
C GLN A 146 -22.88 10.37 2.92
N SER A 147 -22.90 9.45 3.88
CA SER A 147 -23.35 9.75 5.24
C SER A 147 -22.43 10.75 5.97
N HIS A 148 -21.15 10.82 5.57
CA HIS A 148 -20.17 11.78 6.06
C HIS A 148 -19.94 12.95 5.10
N ALA A 149 -20.36 12.84 3.84
CA ALA A 149 -20.17 13.90 2.85
C ALA A 149 -20.71 15.25 3.34
N ARG A 150 -19.94 16.31 3.09
CA ARG A 150 -20.27 17.71 3.44
C ARG A 150 -20.33 18.03 4.93
N ARG A 151 -20.03 17.08 5.82
CA ARG A 151 -19.85 17.33 7.25
C ARG A 151 -18.69 18.28 7.52
N ALA A 152 -18.70 18.95 8.67
CA ALA A 152 -17.68 19.94 9.01
C ALA A 152 -16.33 19.30 9.39
N GLU A 153 -16.36 18.03 9.75
CA GLU A 153 -15.25 17.20 10.16
C GLU A 153 -14.45 16.66 8.96
N THR A 154 -13.14 16.50 9.17
CA THR A 154 -12.30 15.62 8.34
C THR A 154 -12.57 14.17 8.75
N VAL A 155 -12.69 13.27 7.78
CA VAL A 155 -12.85 11.83 8.03
C VAL A 155 -11.75 11.07 7.33
N ILE A 156 -11.07 10.21 8.06
CA ILE A 156 -10.01 9.35 7.54
C ILE A 156 -10.55 7.94 7.44
N TYR A 157 -10.54 7.38 6.24
CA TYR A 157 -10.97 6.01 5.99
C TYR A 157 -9.76 5.14 5.73
N HIS A 158 -9.63 4.08 6.51
CA HIS A 158 -8.68 3.01 6.28
C HIS A 158 -9.40 1.98 5.44
N VAL A 159 -9.06 1.92 4.16
CA VAL A 159 -9.72 1.01 3.21
C VAL A 159 -8.78 -0.16 2.96
N ARG A 160 -9.32 -1.38 3.03
CA ARG A 160 -8.52 -2.58 2.78
C ARG A 160 -9.28 -3.67 2.05
N HIS A 161 -8.67 -4.14 0.98
CA HIS A 161 -8.95 -5.43 0.37
C HIS A 161 -8.22 -6.49 1.21
N THR A 162 -8.96 -7.45 1.75
CA THR A 162 -8.41 -8.56 2.53
C THR A 162 -8.97 -9.88 2.04
N GLY A 163 -8.36 -10.98 2.49
CA GLY A 163 -8.77 -12.32 2.11
C GLY A 163 -7.88 -12.85 1.00
N THR A 164 -8.46 -13.06 -0.18
CA THR A 164 -7.77 -13.47 -1.41
C THR A 164 -7.09 -12.31 -2.15
N GLU A 165 -7.40 -11.09 -1.74
CA GLU A 165 -6.76 -9.85 -2.18
C GLU A 165 -6.00 -9.19 -1.03
N ASP A 166 -4.94 -8.46 -1.35
CA ASP A 166 -4.15 -7.71 -0.37
C ASP A 166 -3.78 -6.32 -0.90
N HIS A 167 -4.58 -5.33 -0.52
CA HIS A 167 -4.27 -3.94 -0.78
C HIS A 167 -4.90 -3.02 0.26
N VAL A 168 -4.12 -2.10 0.82
CA VAL A 168 -4.52 -1.20 1.90
C VAL A 168 -4.20 0.25 1.53
N PHE A 169 -5.14 1.17 1.72
CA PHE A 169 -4.92 2.58 1.42
C PHE A 169 -5.74 3.50 2.31
N THR A 170 -5.40 4.79 2.31
CA THR A 170 -6.10 5.81 3.08
C THR A 170 -6.87 6.75 2.16
N VAL A 171 -8.14 6.99 2.50
CA VAL A 171 -8.94 8.07 1.91
C VAL A 171 -9.14 9.16 2.95
N GLU A 172 -8.72 10.37 2.64
CA GLU A 172 -9.05 11.57 3.42
C GLU A 172 -10.25 12.25 2.78
N GLN A 173 -11.34 12.38 3.52
CA GLN A 173 -12.41 13.31 3.18
C GLN A 173 -12.13 14.66 3.83
N LEU A 174 -11.98 15.68 2.99
CA LEU A 174 -11.76 17.04 3.43
C LEU A 174 -13.05 17.66 4.01
N PRO A 175 -12.92 18.56 5.00
CA PRO A 175 -14.07 19.11 5.70
C PRO A 175 -14.94 19.94 4.77
N ARG A 176 -16.23 20.02 5.12
CA ARG A 176 -17.26 20.83 4.44
C ARG A 176 -17.42 20.49 2.95
N GLY A 177 -17.15 19.23 2.58
CA GLY A 177 -17.33 18.74 1.22
C GLY A 177 -16.30 19.29 0.24
N GLN A 178 -15.12 19.65 0.72
CA GLN A 178 -14.03 20.15 -0.14
C GLN A 178 -13.47 19.07 -1.07
N GLY A 179 -13.79 17.80 -0.83
CA GLY A 179 -13.46 16.68 -1.72
C GLY A 179 -12.78 15.54 -0.97
N TYR A 180 -12.10 14.68 -1.73
CA TYR A 180 -11.43 13.48 -1.23
C TYR A 180 -10.00 13.41 -1.75
N ARG A 181 -9.08 12.86 -0.95
CA ARG A 181 -7.69 12.61 -1.37
C ARG A 181 -7.32 11.17 -1.04
N ILE A 182 -6.58 10.53 -1.94
CA ILE A 182 -6.15 9.14 -1.82
C ILE A 182 -4.66 9.08 -1.53
N TYR A 183 -4.29 8.37 -0.47
CA TYR A 183 -2.90 8.04 -0.14
C TYR A 183 -2.72 6.55 -0.29
N GLN A 184 -1.87 6.15 -1.24
CA GLN A 184 -1.57 4.75 -1.47
C GLN A 184 -0.13 4.58 -1.94
N SER A 185 0.43 3.43 -1.59
CA SER A 185 1.61 2.83 -2.19
C SER A 185 1.22 1.42 -2.62
N TYR A 186 2.06 0.74 -3.41
CA TYR A 186 1.79 -0.61 -3.83
C TYR A 186 3.06 -1.46 -3.74
N ILE A 187 2.93 -2.61 -3.07
CA ILE A 187 4.07 -3.48 -2.78
C ILE A 187 4.77 -3.91 -4.07
N GLY A 188 6.09 -3.70 -4.12
CA GLY A 188 6.91 -4.05 -5.28
C GLY A 188 6.59 -3.26 -6.55
N ALA A 189 5.87 -2.15 -6.46
CA ALA A 189 5.49 -1.35 -7.62
C ALA A 189 5.78 0.15 -7.44
N TYR A 190 5.23 0.81 -6.42
CA TYR A 190 5.50 2.23 -6.18
C TYR A 190 5.32 2.67 -4.73
N SER A 191 6.06 3.70 -4.32
CA SER A 191 5.96 4.31 -2.99
C SER A 191 4.90 5.40 -2.92
N LEU A 192 4.61 5.87 -1.71
CA LEU A 192 3.79 7.07 -1.53
C LEU A 192 4.45 8.32 -2.14
N ASN A 193 5.79 8.42 -2.09
CA ASN A 193 6.52 9.54 -2.69
C ASN A 193 6.21 9.65 -4.18
N ALA A 194 6.29 8.52 -4.90
CA ALA A 194 5.91 8.47 -6.31
C ALA A 194 4.45 8.87 -6.52
N TRP A 195 3.54 8.32 -5.71
CA TRP A 195 2.11 8.60 -5.80
C TRP A 195 1.78 10.10 -5.60
N LEU A 196 2.48 10.77 -4.69
CA LEU A 196 2.26 12.19 -4.37
C LEU A 196 3.12 13.15 -5.19
N SER A 197 4.13 12.65 -5.92
CA SER A 197 5.01 13.46 -6.74
C SER A 197 4.22 14.24 -7.81
N SER A 198 4.77 15.37 -8.23
CA SER A 198 4.26 16.17 -9.35
C SER A 198 4.80 15.70 -10.72
N SER A 199 5.79 14.81 -10.72
CA SER A 199 6.45 14.29 -11.92
C SER A 199 6.89 12.84 -11.71
N THR A 200 6.85 12.03 -12.77
CA THR A 200 7.45 10.69 -12.79
C THR A 200 8.93 10.68 -13.16
N ALA A 201 9.48 11.84 -13.55
CA ALA A 201 10.89 11.95 -13.89
C ALA A 201 11.80 11.68 -12.67
N GLY A 202 12.77 10.78 -12.82
CA GLY A 202 13.74 10.46 -11.77
C GLY A 202 13.23 9.52 -10.67
N LEU A 203 12.09 8.85 -10.88
CA LEU A 203 11.50 7.98 -9.85
C LEU A 203 11.89 6.50 -9.98
N PHE A 204 12.46 6.06 -11.11
CA PHE A 204 12.82 4.64 -11.30
C PHE A 204 14.03 4.20 -10.48
N GLU A 205 14.24 2.88 -10.38
CA GLU A 205 15.33 2.24 -9.61
C GLU A 205 16.73 2.76 -9.93
N ALA A 206 16.98 3.16 -11.18
CA ALA A 206 18.26 3.76 -11.56
C ALA A 206 18.53 5.12 -10.87
N ASP A 207 17.48 5.75 -10.34
CA ASP A 207 17.52 7.07 -9.72
C ASP A 207 17.22 7.00 -8.21
N THR A 208 16.02 6.52 -7.83
CA THR A 208 15.50 6.52 -6.46
C THR A 208 14.75 5.22 -6.09
N GLY A 209 14.19 4.53 -7.08
CA GLY A 209 13.43 3.28 -6.91
C GLY A 209 12.04 3.46 -6.32
N GLU A 210 11.49 4.66 -6.40
CA GLU A 210 10.12 4.99 -5.98
C GLU A 210 9.08 4.43 -6.95
N LEU A 211 9.47 4.20 -8.20
CA LEU A 211 8.79 3.34 -9.18
C LEU A 211 9.68 2.13 -9.44
N MET A 212 9.13 0.94 -9.23
CA MET A 212 9.86 -0.32 -9.32
C MET A 212 9.58 -1.02 -10.65
N VAL A 213 10.65 -1.42 -11.32
CA VAL A 213 10.56 -2.50 -12.32
C VAL A 213 10.56 -3.82 -11.56
N TRP A 214 9.81 -4.81 -12.05
CA TRP A 214 9.68 -6.13 -11.44
C TRP A 214 10.93 -7.01 -11.54
N ARG A 215 12.14 -6.44 -11.46
CA ARG A 215 13.40 -7.18 -11.55
C ARG A 215 13.54 -8.23 -10.46
N GLY A 216 13.15 -7.90 -9.24
CA GLY A 216 13.10 -8.86 -8.14
C GLY A 216 12.16 -10.03 -8.45
N LEU A 217 10.95 -9.74 -8.91
CA LEU A 217 9.98 -10.76 -9.30
C LEU A 217 10.47 -11.59 -10.49
N GLN A 218 11.08 -10.97 -11.50
CA GLN A 218 11.67 -11.66 -12.65
C GLN A 218 12.74 -12.65 -12.20
N ALA A 219 13.67 -12.22 -11.34
CA ALA A 219 14.70 -13.09 -10.78
C ALA A 219 14.12 -14.24 -9.94
N THR A 220 13.09 -13.96 -9.12
CA THR A 220 12.39 -15.00 -8.34
C THR A 220 11.70 -16.01 -9.26
N VAL A 221 10.98 -15.55 -10.29
CA VAL A 221 10.31 -16.42 -11.25
C VAL A 221 11.32 -17.27 -12.01
N ASP A 222 12.43 -16.69 -12.48
CA ASP A 222 13.50 -17.42 -13.14
C ASP A 222 14.09 -18.51 -12.24
N GLN A 223 14.36 -18.19 -10.97
CA GLN A 223 14.87 -19.16 -10.02
C GLN A 223 13.89 -20.33 -9.81
N VAL A 224 12.59 -20.04 -9.68
CA VAL A 224 11.53 -21.05 -9.54
C VAL A 224 11.42 -21.91 -10.80
N LEU A 225 11.41 -21.30 -11.98
CA LEU A 225 11.36 -22.01 -13.26
C LEU A 225 12.57 -22.94 -13.43
N ALA A 226 13.77 -22.46 -13.11
CA ALA A 226 14.98 -23.26 -13.14
C ALA A 226 14.89 -24.44 -12.16
N GLN A 227 14.41 -24.21 -10.93
CA GLN A 227 14.25 -25.29 -9.95
C GLN A 227 13.26 -26.37 -10.40
N LEU A 228 12.10 -25.98 -10.93
CA LEU A 228 11.04 -26.90 -11.32
C LEU A 228 11.35 -27.68 -12.60
N SER A 229 12.14 -27.10 -13.50
CA SER A 229 12.51 -27.70 -14.79
C SER A 229 13.87 -28.40 -14.79
N GLY A 230 14.62 -28.37 -13.68
CA GLY A 230 16.01 -28.85 -13.65
C GLY A 230 16.97 -27.97 -14.47
N GLY A 231 16.70 -26.67 -14.53
CA GLY A 231 17.50 -25.64 -15.20
C GLY A 231 17.20 -25.47 -16.69
N GLN A 232 16.13 -26.06 -17.21
CA GLN A 232 15.79 -25.99 -18.64
C GLN A 232 14.93 -24.77 -18.98
N ALA A 233 13.96 -24.45 -18.12
CA ALA A 233 13.06 -23.32 -18.29
C ALA A 233 13.57 -22.08 -17.55
N SER A 234 13.33 -20.92 -18.16
CA SER A 234 13.52 -19.58 -17.64
C SER A 234 12.52 -18.65 -18.33
N LEU A 235 12.40 -17.40 -17.90
CA LEU A 235 11.65 -16.34 -18.58
C LEU A 235 12.11 -16.19 -20.04
N ASP A 236 13.41 -16.35 -20.30
CA ASP A 236 13.95 -16.33 -21.66
C ASP A 236 13.72 -17.62 -22.47
N ASN A 237 13.35 -18.73 -21.81
CA ASN A 237 13.17 -20.04 -22.44
C ASN A 237 11.87 -20.73 -22.00
N LEU A 238 10.73 -20.07 -22.22
CA LEU A 238 9.41 -20.60 -21.85
C LEU A 238 8.95 -21.80 -22.71
N ASP A 239 9.64 -22.10 -23.81
CA ASP A 239 9.36 -23.32 -24.59
C ASP A 239 9.83 -24.59 -23.87
N ALA A 240 10.76 -24.47 -22.92
CA ALA A 240 11.23 -25.56 -22.08
C ALA A 240 10.39 -25.76 -20.80
N LEU A 241 9.25 -25.06 -20.67
CA LEU A 241 8.33 -25.29 -19.56
C LEU A 241 7.88 -26.77 -19.55
N PRO A 242 8.00 -27.44 -18.39
CA PRO A 242 7.34 -28.73 -18.17
C PRO A 242 5.87 -28.67 -18.56
N ASP A 243 5.31 -29.78 -19.05
CA ASP A 243 3.90 -29.82 -19.49
C ASP A 243 2.94 -29.36 -18.39
N GLU A 244 3.29 -29.63 -17.13
CA GLU A 244 2.53 -29.24 -15.96
C GLU A 244 2.53 -27.73 -15.70
N LEU A 245 3.47 -26.96 -16.25
CA LEU A 245 3.57 -25.50 -16.06
C LEU A 245 3.14 -24.69 -17.29
N LYS A 246 2.85 -25.35 -18.42
CA LYS A 246 2.47 -24.65 -19.67
C LYS A 246 1.21 -23.80 -19.54
N PHE A 247 0.30 -24.16 -18.65
CA PHE A 247 -0.90 -23.36 -18.39
C PHE A 247 -0.56 -21.96 -17.82
N ALA A 248 0.55 -21.82 -17.09
CA ALA A 248 1.01 -20.55 -16.51
C ALA A 248 1.91 -19.75 -17.47
N ARG A 249 2.11 -20.22 -18.71
CA ARG A 249 2.93 -19.50 -19.69
C ARG A 249 2.52 -18.03 -19.88
N PRO A 250 1.22 -17.65 -19.95
CA PRO A 250 0.83 -16.25 -20.07
C PRO A 250 1.31 -15.38 -18.89
N TYR A 251 1.34 -15.93 -17.66
CA TYR A 251 1.91 -15.25 -16.49
C TYR A 251 3.40 -14.97 -16.67
N TYR A 252 4.15 -15.99 -17.09
CA TYR A 252 5.59 -15.86 -17.25
C TYR A 252 5.95 -14.90 -18.40
N GLU A 253 5.22 -14.94 -19.50
CA GLU A 253 5.35 -13.96 -20.58
C GLU A 253 5.04 -12.55 -20.07
N TYR A 254 3.99 -12.40 -19.26
CA TYR A 254 3.64 -11.13 -18.65
C TYR A 254 4.75 -10.59 -17.72
N VAL A 255 5.29 -11.41 -16.81
CA VAL A 255 6.40 -11.03 -15.91
C VAL A 255 7.67 -10.67 -16.68
N ARG A 256 8.02 -11.47 -17.71
CA ARG A 256 9.16 -11.19 -18.59
C ARG A 256 9.02 -9.85 -19.29
N ASP A 257 7.84 -9.58 -19.82
CA ASP A 257 7.60 -8.43 -20.69
C ASP A 257 7.15 -7.18 -19.91
N TYR A 258 7.08 -7.22 -18.56
CA TYR A 258 6.70 -6.08 -17.73
C TYR A 258 7.88 -5.12 -17.52
N ASP A 259 8.08 -4.25 -18.51
CA ASP A 259 9.16 -3.28 -18.55
C ASP A 259 8.77 -1.89 -17.99
N GLU A 260 9.74 -0.98 -17.95
CA GLU A 260 9.57 0.39 -17.47
C GLU A 260 8.44 1.15 -18.20
N ALA A 261 8.28 0.93 -19.51
CA ALA A 261 7.25 1.59 -20.30
C ALA A 261 5.84 1.14 -19.89
N LYS A 262 5.65 -0.16 -19.62
CA LYS A 262 4.38 -0.68 -19.09
C LYS A 262 4.13 -0.22 -17.65
N VAL A 263 5.16 -0.17 -16.81
CA VAL A 263 5.05 0.37 -15.44
C VAL A 263 4.56 1.81 -15.52
N LEU A 264 5.21 2.68 -16.30
CA LEU A 264 4.80 4.07 -16.49
C LEU A 264 3.38 4.19 -17.03
N ALA A 265 3.04 3.43 -18.08
CA ALA A 265 1.72 3.51 -18.69
C ALA A 265 0.60 3.13 -17.71
N ASN A 266 0.82 2.12 -16.87
CA ASN A 266 -0.14 1.74 -15.83
C ASN A 266 -0.17 2.76 -14.69
N PHE A 267 1.00 3.23 -14.26
CA PHE A 267 1.12 4.19 -13.18
C PHE A 267 0.43 5.51 -13.54
N ASP A 268 0.75 6.09 -14.69
CA ASP A 268 0.20 7.36 -15.17
C ASP A 268 -1.33 7.32 -15.29
N ARG A 269 -1.91 6.19 -15.74
CA ARG A 269 -3.38 6.03 -15.85
C ARG A 269 -4.12 6.31 -14.54
N ALA A 270 -3.61 5.82 -13.41
CA ALA A 270 -4.23 6.04 -12.10
C ALA A 270 -3.70 7.32 -11.45
N TRP A 271 -2.40 7.58 -11.54
CA TRP A 271 -1.72 8.72 -10.92
C TRP A 271 -2.25 10.06 -11.42
N GLU A 272 -2.54 10.19 -12.72
CA GLU A 272 -3.13 11.41 -13.25
C GLU A 272 -4.53 11.69 -12.73
N ARG A 273 -5.31 10.63 -12.48
CA ARG A 273 -6.69 10.72 -12.02
C ARG A 273 -6.79 10.95 -10.51
N TYR A 274 -6.05 10.19 -9.72
CA TYR A 274 -6.21 10.11 -8.27
C TYR A 274 -4.96 10.44 -7.44
N GLY A 275 -3.79 10.47 -8.07
CA GLY A 275 -2.52 10.77 -7.42
C GLY A 275 -2.17 12.26 -7.38
N ARG A 276 -0.88 12.58 -7.32
CA ARG A 276 -0.32 13.96 -7.28
C ARG A 276 -0.86 14.82 -6.12
N GLY A 277 -1.37 14.17 -5.07
CA GLY A 277 -2.06 14.84 -3.97
C GLY A 277 -3.34 15.59 -4.37
N ARG A 278 -3.92 15.28 -5.54
CA ARG A 278 -5.14 15.90 -6.03
C ARG A 278 -6.28 15.72 -5.03
N VAL A 279 -7.12 16.76 -4.95
CA VAL A 279 -8.41 16.67 -4.28
C VAL A 279 -9.45 16.34 -5.33
N LEU A 280 -10.04 15.15 -5.22
CA LEU A 280 -11.14 14.68 -6.04
C LEU A 280 -12.41 15.43 -5.65
N THR A 281 -13.08 15.97 -6.65
CA THR A 281 -14.43 16.51 -6.48
C THR A 281 -15.41 15.41 -6.06
N GLU A 282 -16.58 15.81 -5.56
CA GLU A 282 -17.64 14.87 -5.19
C GLU A 282 -18.02 13.98 -6.40
N ALA A 283 -18.10 14.54 -7.61
CA ALA A 283 -18.36 13.76 -8.82
C ALA A 283 -17.23 12.78 -9.18
N GLU A 284 -15.97 13.22 -9.16
CA GLU A 284 -14.82 12.31 -9.42
C GLU A 284 -14.74 11.18 -8.39
N PHE A 285 -15.10 11.45 -7.13
CA PHE A 285 -15.08 10.43 -6.09
C PHE A 285 -16.28 9.49 -6.18
N PHE A 286 -17.51 10.01 -6.18
CA PHE A 286 -18.73 9.20 -6.14
C PHE A 286 -19.08 8.54 -7.47
N ASP A 287 -18.96 9.27 -8.58
CA ASP A 287 -19.42 8.79 -9.90
C ASP A 287 -18.34 7.98 -10.64
N ASP A 288 -17.08 8.04 -10.19
CA ASP A 288 -15.96 7.43 -10.88
C ASP A 288 -15.08 6.54 -9.99
N TYR A 289 -14.53 7.05 -8.87
CA TYR A 289 -13.67 6.25 -7.97
C TYR A 289 -14.45 5.14 -7.25
N LEU A 290 -15.55 5.49 -6.56
CA LEU A 290 -16.36 4.54 -5.80
C LEU A 290 -17.07 3.52 -6.69
N VAL A 291 -17.48 3.90 -7.90
CA VAL A 291 -18.08 2.97 -8.87
C VAL A 291 -17.08 1.87 -9.24
N LYS A 292 -15.80 2.23 -9.46
CA LYS A 292 -14.75 1.24 -9.73
C LYS A 292 -14.47 0.37 -8.52
N LEU A 293 -14.38 0.95 -7.32
CA LEU A 293 -14.14 0.20 -6.10
C LEU A 293 -15.28 -0.79 -5.80
N ALA A 294 -16.54 -0.35 -5.96
CA ALA A 294 -17.72 -1.19 -5.84
C ALA A 294 -17.74 -2.33 -6.87
N ARG A 295 -17.30 -2.06 -8.10
CA ARG A 295 -17.18 -3.07 -9.15
C ARG A 295 -16.13 -4.14 -8.80
N LEU A 296 -14.97 -3.73 -8.27
CA LEU A 296 -13.94 -4.66 -7.82
C LEU A 296 -14.45 -5.53 -6.67
N GLU A 297 -15.02 -4.90 -5.64
CA GLU A 297 -15.59 -5.61 -4.48
C GLU A 297 -16.62 -6.64 -4.93
N GLU A 298 -17.58 -6.24 -5.75
CA GLU A 298 -18.67 -7.11 -6.16
C GLU A 298 -18.18 -8.27 -7.02
N TYR A 299 -17.15 -8.04 -7.86
CA TYR A 299 -16.54 -9.09 -8.64
C TYR A 299 -15.80 -10.08 -7.73
N PHE A 300 -14.86 -9.61 -6.90
CA PHE A 300 -14.05 -10.50 -6.08
C PHE A 300 -14.91 -11.28 -5.10
N ARG A 301 -15.86 -10.65 -4.42
CA ARG A 301 -16.77 -11.33 -3.47
C ARG A 301 -17.61 -12.44 -4.14
N ARG A 302 -17.99 -12.28 -5.40
CA ARG A 302 -18.83 -13.26 -6.13
C ARG A 302 -18.03 -14.37 -6.79
N ASN A 303 -16.81 -14.07 -7.22
CA ASN A 303 -15.97 -14.97 -8.00
C ASN A 303 -14.80 -15.55 -7.20
N ASP A 304 -14.76 -15.23 -5.91
CA ASP A 304 -13.80 -15.79 -4.97
C ASP A 304 -13.84 -17.31 -4.99
N HIS A 305 -12.67 -17.94 -5.03
CA HIS A 305 -12.53 -19.40 -5.10
C HIS A 305 -13.27 -20.08 -6.28
N LEU A 306 -13.66 -19.33 -7.32
CA LEU A 306 -14.27 -19.89 -8.54
C LEU A 306 -13.22 -20.06 -9.64
N SER A 307 -13.30 -21.16 -10.37
CA SER A 307 -12.42 -21.44 -11.52
C SER A 307 -12.73 -20.62 -12.78
N ASP A 308 -13.65 -19.64 -12.69
CA ASP A 308 -13.96 -18.75 -13.80
C ASP A 308 -12.72 -17.90 -14.16
N PRO A 309 -12.42 -17.72 -15.46
CA PRO A 309 -11.26 -16.92 -15.88
C PRO A 309 -11.38 -15.44 -15.48
N PHE A 310 -10.28 -14.86 -14.98
CA PHE A 310 -10.25 -13.45 -14.56
C PHE A 310 -10.48 -12.50 -15.76
N PRO A 311 -11.54 -11.65 -15.73
CA PRO A 311 -11.86 -10.78 -16.85
C PRO A 311 -10.85 -9.64 -17.00
N LYS A 312 -10.51 -9.33 -18.25
CA LYS A 312 -9.64 -8.18 -18.58
C LYS A 312 -10.19 -6.86 -18.05
N GLU A 313 -11.51 -6.67 -18.05
CA GLU A 313 -12.10 -5.41 -17.59
C GLU A 313 -11.97 -5.20 -16.08
N ILE A 314 -11.92 -6.27 -15.28
CA ILE A 314 -11.69 -6.18 -13.84
C ILE A 314 -10.21 -5.91 -13.58
N TRP A 315 -9.32 -6.58 -14.31
CA TRP A 315 -7.89 -6.29 -14.30
C TRP A 315 -7.59 -4.81 -14.67
N ASP A 316 -8.21 -4.29 -15.73
CA ASP A 316 -8.06 -2.89 -16.11
C ASP A 316 -8.63 -1.94 -15.04
N THR A 317 -9.75 -2.31 -14.40
CA THR A 317 -10.34 -1.53 -13.29
C THR A 317 -9.39 -1.48 -12.09
N TRP A 318 -8.72 -2.59 -11.76
CA TRP A 318 -7.70 -2.65 -10.72
C TRP A 318 -6.55 -1.69 -11.01
N ILE A 319 -5.98 -1.75 -12.22
CA ILE A 319 -4.89 -0.87 -12.63
C ILE A 319 -5.32 0.60 -12.60
N GLU A 320 -6.55 0.92 -13.02
CA GLU A 320 -7.06 2.29 -12.99
C GLU A 320 -7.17 2.87 -11.59
N LEU A 321 -7.39 2.04 -10.56
CA LEU A 321 -7.43 2.48 -9.16
C LEU A 321 -6.06 2.44 -8.50
N HIS A 322 -5.28 1.40 -8.76
CA HIS A 322 -4.10 1.04 -7.97
C HIS A 322 -2.79 1.12 -8.75
N ALA A 323 -2.78 1.68 -9.95
CA ALA A 323 -1.59 2.03 -10.76
C ALA A 323 -0.64 0.87 -11.12
N SER A 324 -0.93 -0.35 -10.67
CA SER A 324 -0.12 -1.54 -10.80
C SER A 324 -1.03 -2.74 -10.95
N PRO A 325 -0.65 -3.76 -11.75
CA PRO A 325 -1.34 -5.04 -11.75
C PRO A 325 -1.26 -5.70 -10.36
N ASN A 326 -2.25 -6.55 -10.09
CA ASN A 326 -2.19 -7.51 -9.01
C ASN A 326 -1.37 -8.73 -9.47
N SER A 327 -0.36 -9.14 -8.71
CA SER A 327 0.45 -10.32 -9.07
C SER A 327 -0.29 -11.64 -8.88
N LEU A 328 -1.40 -11.64 -8.11
CA LEU A 328 -2.25 -12.82 -7.87
C LEU A 328 -3.29 -13.00 -8.98
N HIS A 329 -3.64 -11.94 -9.70
CA HIS A 329 -4.69 -11.94 -10.72
C HIS A 329 -4.24 -11.28 -12.01
N PHE A 330 -4.26 -12.02 -13.12
CA PHE A 330 -4.07 -11.48 -14.46
C PHE A 330 -5.10 -12.12 -15.41
N PRO A 331 -5.39 -11.48 -16.55
CA PRO A 331 -6.47 -11.91 -17.42
C PRO A 331 -6.37 -13.40 -17.80
N GLU A 332 -7.51 -14.07 -17.83
CA GLU A 332 -7.68 -15.49 -18.17
C GLU A 332 -7.23 -16.51 -17.12
N LEU A 333 -6.58 -16.08 -16.04
CA LEU A 333 -6.26 -16.95 -14.91
C LEU A 333 -7.53 -17.29 -14.11
N PRO A 334 -7.82 -18.57 -13.82
CA PRO A 334 -8.89 -18.93 -12.89
C PRO A 334 -8.72 -18.25 -11.52
N ASN A 335 -9.79 -17.73 -10.90
CA ASN A 335 -9.66 -17.01 -9.62
C ASN A 335 -9.14 -17.92 -8.51
N ASP A 336 -9.57 -19.20 -8.49
CA ASP A 336 -9.12 -20.22 -7.54
C ASP A 336 -7.64 -20.60 -7.69
N PHE A 337 -6.99 -20.25 -8.81
CA PHE A 337 -5.66 -20.75 -9.12
C PHE A 337 -4.60 -20.34 -8.09
N VAL A 338 -4.45 -19.04 -7.83
CA VAL A 338 -3.49 -18.54 -6.83
C VAL A 338 -4.11 -18.49 -5.44
N THR A 339 -5.39 -18.17 -5.37
CA THR A 339 -6.09 -17.91 -4.10
C THR A 339 -6.30 -19.18 -3.29
N ASP A 340 -6.65 -20.32 -3.89
CA ASP A 340 -6.75 -21.59 -3.16
C ASP A 340 -5.37 -22.17 -2.84
N MET A 341 -4.34 -21.81 -3.60
CA MET A 341 -2.98 -22.25 -3.31
C MET A 341 -2.38 -21.57 -2.08
N LEU A 342 -2.66 -20.28 -1.89
CA LEU A 342 -2.03 -19.47 -0.85
C LEU A 342 -2.97 -19.12 0.31
N LEU A 343 -4.29 -19.09 0.04
CA LEU A 343 -5.29 -18.41 0.84
C LEU A 343 -6.63 -19.20 0.90
N ALA A 344 -6.62 -20.53 0.69
CA ALA A 344 -7.82 -21.39 0.62
C ALA A 344 -8.84 -21.20 1.74
N ASP A 345 -8.41 -20.80 2.94
CA ASP A 345 -9.29 -20.61 4.10
C ASP A 345 -9.75 -19.16 4.30
N ARG A 346 -9.51 -18.27 3.34
CA ARG A 346 -9.78 -16.83 3.46
C ARG A 346 -10.66 -16.33 2.32
N ASN A 347 -11.87 -15.87 2.65
CA ASN A 347 -12.72 -15.19 1.68
C ASN A 347 -12.34 -13.72 1.56
N TYR A 348 -12.45 -13.19 0.34
CA TYR A 348 -12.38 -11.78 0.00
C TYR A 348 -13.34 -10.94 0.83
N ARG A 349 -12.83 -9.81 1.33
CA ARG A 349 -13.61 -8.76 1.98
C ARG A 349 -13.05 -7.38 1.61
N LEU A 350 -13.95 -6.42 1.44
CA LEU A 350 -13.62 -5.00 1.53
C LEU A 350 -13.95 -4.52 2.94
N GLU A 351 -12.94 -4.15 3.70
CA GLU A 351 -13.10 -3.66 5.06
C GLU A 351 -12.75 -2.18 5.13
N ILE A 352 -13.56 -1.41 5.87
CA ILE A 352 -13.33 0.02 6.09
C ILE A 352 -13.47 0.33 7.57
N LEU A 353 -12.48 1.06 8.10
CA LEU A 353 -12.53 1.74 9.40
C LEU A 353 -12.54 3.25 9.13
N ASP A 354 -13.52 3.97 9.68
CA ASP A 354 -13.56 5.43 9.63
C ASP A 354 -13.17 6.07 10.97
N VAL A 355 -12.33 7.09 10.89
CA VAL A 355 -11.93 7.92 12.04
C VAL A 355 -12.33 9.37 11.77
N VAL A 356 -13.26 9.86 12.58
CA VAL A 356 -13.78 11.24 12.48
C VAL A 356 -12.91 12.16 13.34
N LEU A 357 -12.22 13.10 12.70
CA LEU A 357 -11.39 14.08 13.38
C LEU A 357 -12.20 15.30 13.86
N SER A 358 -11.56 16.16 14.63
CA SER A 358 -12.17 17.41 15.11
C SER A 358 -12.69 18.28 13.96
N ALA A 359 -13.89 18.87 14.13
CA ALA A 359 -14.43 19.87 13.20
C ALA A 359 -13.63 21.19 13.18
N ASN A 360 -12.69 21.36 14.11
CA ASN A 360 -11.77 22.49 14.13
C ASN A 360 -10.53 22.19 13.29
N ASP A 361 -10.52 22.67 12.04
CA ASP A 361 -9.42 22.54 11.09
C ASP A 361 -8.06 22.97 11.67
N GLY A 362 -8.03 24.04 12.48
CA GLY A 362 -6.79 24.49 13.13
C GLY A 362 -6.27 23.48 14.17
N ALA A 363 -7.16 22.80 14.88
CA ALA A 363 -6.78 21.74 15.82
C ALA A 363 -6.27 20.49 15.08
N VAL A 364 -6.88 20.14 13.95
CA VAL A 364 -6.43 19.02 13.10
C VAL A 364 -5.03 19.30 12.55
N LYS A 365 -4.80 20.49 11.98
CA LYS A 365 -3.47 20.89 11.47
C LYS A 365 -2.40 20.90 12.57
N ALA A 366 -2.74 21.39 13.77
CA ALA A 366 -1.84 21.37 14.90
C ALA A 366 -1.49 19.94 15.33
N ALA A 367 -2.47 19.05 15.43
CA ALA A 367 -2.26 17.64 15.76
C ALA A 367 -1.39 16.94 14.71
N CYS A 368 -1.70 17.13 13.41
CA CYS A 368 -0.89 16.61 12.32
C CYS A 368 0.56 17.08 12.38
N SER A 369 0.80 18.35 12.73
CA SER A 369 2.16 18.85 12.88
C SER A 369 2.88 18.21 14.06
N VAL A 370 2.21 17.93 15.18
CA VAL A 370 2.80 17.23 16.32
C VAL A 370 3.15 15.80 15.93
N ASN A 371 2.21 15.07 15.33
CA ASN A 371 2.39 13.68 14.93
C ASN A 371 3.49 13.53 13.87
N ALA A 372 3.54 14.43 12.88
CA ALA A 372 4.59 14.43 11.88
C ALA A 372 5.98 14.65 12.50
N ASN A 373 6.11 15.57 13.47
CA ASN A 373 7.37 15.79 14.18
C ASN A 373 7.81 14.55 14.98
N LEU A 374 6.87 13.76 15.51
CA LEU A 374 7.18 12.49 16.20
C LEU A 374 7.69 11.43 15.21
N LEU A 375 7.10 11.35 14.02
CA LEU A 375 7.58 10.49 12.95
C LEU A 375 8.96 10.93 12.44
N ASP A 376 9.19 12.22 12.23
CA ASP A 376 10.52 12.75 11.87
C ASP A 376 11.58 12.42 12.91
N ALA A 377 11.27 12.58 14.21
CA ALA A 377 12.19 12.23 15.29
C ALA A 377 12.57 10.74 15.26
N SER A 378 11.60 9.87 14.96
CA SER A 378 11.81 8.42 14.88
C SER A 378 12.81 7.98 13.80
N LEU A 379 13.04 8.80 12.77
CA LEU A 379 14.00 8.53 11.70
C LEU A 379 15.46 8.84 12.10
N VAL A 380 15.68 9.65 13.14
CA VAL A 380 17.02 10.16 13.49
C VAL A 380 17.45 9.70 14.87
N ASP A 381 16.78 10.19 15.92
CA ASP A 381 17.07 9.93 17.33
C ASP A 381 15.75 10.11 18.12
N PRO A 382 14.97 9.03 18.33
CA PRO A 382 13.61 9.06 18.88
C PRO A 382 13.51 9.57 20.33
#